data_AF-A0A2I0TCD0-F1
#
_entry.id   AF-A0A2I0TCD0-F1
#
_cell.length_a   1.000
_cell.length_b   1.000
_cell.length_c   1.000
_cell.angle_alpha   90.00
_cell.angle_beta   90.00
_cell.angle_gamma   90.00
#
_symmetry.space_group_name_H-M   'P 1'
#
loop_
_entity.id
_entity.type
_entity.pdbx_description
1 polymer ?
#
loop_
_entity_poly.entity_id
_entity_poly.type
_entity_poly.pdbx_seq_one_letter_code
_entity_poly.pdbx_strand_id
1 'polypeptide(L)'
;MLQHFNVFLVVKGPKLDTVLEWGCDLQTEHEKYLVKHCGDVPVFVINYPYDLKPFYMRDNEDGPQRTVAAVDLLVPGIGELCGGSLREERLPFLESRLQRLGLADAYQW
;
A
#
# COMPACT_ATOMS: atom_id res chain seq x y z
N MET A 1 -17.34 -8.70 -13.50
CA MET A 1 -16.10 -8.17 -14.11
C MET A 1 -15.37 -7.42 -13.01
N LEU A 2 -14.34 -8.02 -12.39
CA LEU A 2 -13.54 -7.38 -11.35
C LEU A 2 -12.63 -6.34 -12.03
N GLN A 3 -12.93 -5.05 -11.85
CA GLN A 3 -12.01 -3.99 -12.26
C GLN A 3 -10.80 -4.05 -11.32
N HIS A 4 -9.68 -4.57 -11.82
CA HIS A 4 -8.42 -4.55 -11.09
C HIS A 4 -7.88 -3.11 -11.18
N PHE A 5 -8.01 -2.36 -10.09
CA PHE A 5 -7.39 -1.06 -9.97
C PHE A 5 -5.98 -1.26 -9.39
N ASN A 6 -4.96 -1.14 -10.24
CA ASN A 6 -3.66 -0.69 -9.74
C ASN A 6 -3.89 0.76 -9.31
N VAL A 7 -3.87 1.03 -8.00
CA VAL A 7 -4.24 2.34 -7.48
C VAL A 7 -3.12 3.34 -7.78
N PHE A 8 -3.20 3.92 -8.98
CA PHE A 8 -2.66 5.24 -9.27
C PHE A 8 -3.85 6.15 -9.50
N LEU A 9 -4.32 6.76 -8.42
CA LEU A 9 -5.30 7.83 -8.49
C LEU A 9 -4.63 9.14 -8.10
N VAL A 10 -4.22 9.91 -9.10
CA VAL A 10 -4.08 11.37 -8.94
C VAL A 10 -5.51 11.92 -8.85
N VAL A 11 -6.07 11.92 -7.64
CA VAL A 11 -7.39 12.48 -7.40
C VAL A 11 -7.26 14.00 -7.27
N LYS A 12 -7.61 14.76 -8.32
CA LYS A 12 -8.07 16.15 -8.14
C LYS A 12 -9.57 16.13 -7.83
N GLY A 13 -9.88 15.90 -6.56
CA GLY A 13 -11.23 15.94 -6.03
C GLY A 13 -11.52 17.32 -5.43
N PRO A 14 -12.75 17.84 -5.50
CA PRO A 14 -13.06 19.22 -5.12
C PRO A 14 -12.96 19.55 -3.60
N LYS A 15 -12.38 18.66 -2.77
CA LYS A 15 -12.36 18.79 -1.29
C LYS A 15 -11.21 18.06 -0.56
N LEU A 16 -10.08 17.74 -1.21
CA LEU A 16 -8.90 17.29 -0.48
C LEU A 16 -7.93 18.47 -0.42
N ASP A 17 -7.71 19.02 0.78
CA ASP A 17 -6.80 20.16 1.01
C ASP A 17 -5.31 19.76 0.84
N THR A 18 -5.04 18.46 0.67
CA THR A 18 -3.73 17.86 0.52
C THR A 18 -3.49 17.36 -0.90
N VAL A 19 -2.38 17.81 -1.50
CA VAL A 19 -1.83 17.22 -2.73
C VAL A 19 -1.29 15.83 -2.38
N LEU A 20 -1.86 14.79 -2.99
CA LEU A 20 -1.35 13.42 -2.90
C LEU A 20 -0.24 13.23 -3.93
N GLU A 21 0.96 12.90 -3.45
CA GLU A 21 2.11 12.55 -4.28
C GLU A 21 2.48 11.08 -4.10
N TRP A 22 3.24 10.54 -5.06
CA TRP A 22 3.75 9.17 -4.95
C TRP A 22 4.60 9.01 -3.69
N GLY A 23 4.40 7.90 -2.97
CA GLY A 23 5.10 7.63 -1.71
C GLY A 23 4.43 8.23 -0.47
N CYS A 24 3.39 9.04 -0.61
CA CYS A 24 2.60 9.50 0.53
C CYS A 24 1.70 8.38 1.06
N ASP A 25 1.55 8.36 2.38
CA ASP A 25 0.60 7.47 3.05
C ASP A 25 -0.85 7.92 2.83
N LEU A 26 -1.75 6.96 2.63
CA LEU A 26 -3.18 7.25 2.54
C LEU A 26 -3.72 7.50 3.95
N GLN A 27 -4.30 8.67 4.16
CA GLN A 27 -5.00 8.99 5.39
C GLN A 27 -6.46 8.55 5.26
N THR A 28 -7.16 8.41 6.38
CA THR A 28 -8.57 7.99 6.41
C THR A 28 -9.49 8.81 5.49
N GLU A 29 -9.23 10.11 5.32
CA GLU A 29 -10.00 10.93 4.38
C GLU A 29 -9.78 10.53 2.91
N HIS A 30 -8.54 10.18 2.55
CA HIS A 30 -8.19 9.69 1.21
C HIS A 30 -8.87 8.35 0.95
N GLU A 31 -8.87 7.43 1.91
CA GLU A 31 -9.54 6.13 1.81
C GLU A 31 -11.06 6.26 1.64
N LYS A 32 -11.70 7.09 2.47
CA LYS A 32 -13.14 7.35 2.37
C LYS A 32 -13.49 8.00 1.04
N TYR A 33 -12.63 8.89 0.54
CA TYR A 33 -12.80 9.45 -0.80
C TYR A 33 -12.74 8.36 -1.86
N LEU A 34 -11.75 7.46 -1.83
CA LEU A 34 -11.59 6.38 -2.79
C LEU A 34 -12.83 5.47 -2.82
N VAL A 35 -13.32 5.05 -1.65
CA VAL A 35 -14.54 4.23 -1.55
C VAL A 35 -15.74 4.94 -2.18
N LYS A 36 -15.94 6.22 -1.85
CA LYS A 36 -17.02 7.02 -2.42
C LYS A 36 -16.88 7.19 -3.93
N HIS A 37 -15.67 7.41 -4.42
CA HIS A 37 -15.37 7.54 -5.84
C HIS A 37 -15.68 6.25 -6.61
N CYS A 38 -15.42 5.10 -6.01
CA CYS A 38 -15.71 3.79 -6.56
C CYS A 38 -17.20 3.37 -6.42
N GLY A 39 -18.09 4.28 -6.03
CA GLY A 39 -19.54 4.01 -5.95
C GLY A 39 -20.02 3.54 -4.58
N ASP A 40 -19.27 3.84 -3.52
CA ASP A 40 -19.62 3.51 -2.13
C ASP A 40 -19.79 2.00 -1.89
N VAL A 41 -18.89 1.21 -2.48
CA VAL A 41 -18.78 -0.25 -2.32
C VAL A 41 -17.39 -0.61 -1.76
N PRO A 42 -17.18 -1.81 -1.20
CA PRO A 42 -15.85 -2.23 -0.77
C PRO A 42 -14.80 -2.19 -1.90
N VAL A 43 -13.62 -1.65 -1.60
CA VAL A 43 -12.52 -1.43 -2.55
C VAL A 43 -11.25 -2.09 -2.02
N PHE A 44 -10.57 -2.86 -2.86
CA PHE A 44 -9.21 -3.29 -2.57
C PHE A 44 -8.21 -2.30 -3.15
N VAL A 45 -7.31 -1.79 -2.31
CA VAL A 45 -6.13 -1.04 -2.73
C VAL A 45 -4.93 -1.97 -2.65
N ILE A 46 -4.23 -2.14 -3.77
CA ILE A 46 -3.10 -3.06 -3.87
C ILE A 46 -1.83 -2.35 -4.35
N ASN A 47 -0.68 -2.96 -4.10
CA ASN A 47 0.63 -2.52 -4.59
C ASN A 47 1.04 -1.14 -4.06
N TYR A 48 1.34 -1.09 -2.76
CA TYR A 48 1.77 0.13 -2.09
C TYR A 48 3.24 0.46 -2.36
N PRO A 49 3.64 1.75 -2.31
CA PRO A 49 5.04 2.15 -2.43
C PRO A 49 5.95 1.37 -1.49
N TYR A 50 7.09 0.90 -2.02
CA TYR A 50 7.96 -0.03 -1.32
C TYR A 50 8.44 0.50 0.04
N ASP A 51 8.94 1.74 0.06
CA ASP A 51 9.53 2.34 1.26
C ASP A 51 8.51 2.77 2.31
N LEU A 52 7.21 2.77 1.98
CA LEU A 52 6.14 3.15 2.89
C LEU A 52 5.73 2.00 3.85
N LYS A 53 5.88 0.76 3.41
CA LYS A 53 5.32 -0.40 4.11
C LYS A 53 6.40 -1.24 4.84
N PRO A 54 6.00 -2.07 5.84
CA PRO A 54 6.91 -2.87 6.65
C PRO A 54 7.88 -3.78 5.87
N PHE A 55 9.00 -4.10 6.50
CA PHE A 55 10.09 -4.86 5.88
C PHE A 55 9.69 -6.26 5.38
N TYR A 56 8.73 -6.89 6.03
CA TYR A 56 8.30 -8.25 5.70
C TYR A 56 7.40 -8.32 4.46
N MET A 57 7.00 -7.21 3.86
CA MET A 57 6.13 -7.22 2.68
C MET A 57 6.95 -7.50 1.41
N ARG A 58 6.50 -8.46 0.60
CA ARG A 58 7.22 -8.90 -0.61
C ARG A 58 7.42 -7.76 -1.59
N ASP A 59 8.65 -7.62 -2.06
CA ASP A 59 9.02 -6.73 -3.14
C ASP A 59 8.45 -7.19 -4.49
N ASN A 60 7.73 -6.33 -5.20
CA ASN A 60 7.22 -6.63 -6.53
C ASN A 60 8.29 -6.50 -7.63
N GLU A 61 9.42 -5.84 -7.33
CA GLU A 61 10.50 -5.58 -8.30
C GLU A 61 10.00 -4.85 -9.57
N ASP A 62 8.94 -4.07 -9.44
CA ASP A 62 8.25 -3.41 -10.53
C ASP A 62 8.83 -2.02 -10.83
N GLY A 63 9.48 -1.89 -12.00
CA GLY A 63 9.70 -0.62 -12.69
C GLY A 63 10.37 0.53 -11.90
N PRO A 64 10.26 1.79 -12.37
CA PRO A 64 10.89 2.95 -11.73
C PRO A 64 10.23 3.35 -10.40
N GLN A 65 8.99 2.90 -10.15
CA GLN A 65 8.19 3.18 -8.96
C GLN A 65 7.90 1.88 -8.24
N ARG A 66 8.89 1.42 -7.46
CA ARG A 66 8.87 0.13 -6.78
C ARG A 66 7.75 0.03 -5.75
N THR A 67 7.06 -1.10 -5.74
CA THR A 67 5.96 -1.41 -4.81
C THR A 67 6.19 -2.70 -4.03
N VAL A 68 5.32 -2.94 -3.04
CA VAL A 68 5.21 -4.22 -2.34
C VAL A 68 3.86 -4.87 -2.60
N ALA A 69 3.80 -6.19 -2.57
CA ALA A 69 2.57 -6.99 -2.66
C ALA A 69 1.72 -6.86 -1.37
N ALA A 70 1.19 -5.68 -1.14
CA ALA A 70 0.29 -5.31 -0.05
C ALA A 70 -1.13 -5.12 -0.57
N VAL A 71 -2.11 -5.34 0.30
CA VAL A 71 -3.53 -5.15 0.02
C VAL A 71 -4.22 -4.58 1.25
N ASP A 72 -5.00 -3.51 1.07
CA ASP A 72 -5.89 -2.98 2.09
C ASP A 72 -7.34 -3.06 1.56
N LEU A 73 -8.27 -3.53 2.39
CA LEU A 73 -9.71 -3.55 2.10
C LEU A 73 -10.35 -2.30 2.73
N LEU A 74 -10.81 -1.41 1.88
CA LEU A 74 -11.55 -0.21 2.28
C LEU A 74 -13.05 -0.49 2.21
N VAL A 75 -13.81 -0.03 3.22
CA VAL A 75 -15.27 -0.19 3.27
C VAL A 75 -15.98 1.16 3.48
N PRO A 76 -17.23 1.29 3.00
CA PRO A 76 -18.03 2.51 3.13
C PRO A 76 -18.11 3.04 4.57
N GLY A 77 -18.00 4.36 4.71
CA GLY A 77 -18.11 5.09 5.98
C GLY A 77 -16.90 4.99 6.93
N ILE A 78 -16.13 3.90 6.88
CA ILE A 78 -15.04 3.63 7.82
C ILE A 78 -13.67 4.01 7.21
N GLY A 79 -13.38 3.55 6.00
CA GLY A 79 -12.00 3.52 5.46
C GLY A 79 -11.45 2.10 5.50
N GLU A 80 -10.18 1.92 5.83
CA GLU A 80 -9.56 0.60 5.98
C GLU A 80 -10.26 -0.27 7.04
N LEU A 81 -10.68 -1.46 6.63
CA LEU A 81 -11.19 -2.51 7.50
C LEU A 81 -10.11 -3.54 7.86
N CYS A 82 -9.29 -3.92 6.87
CA CYS A 82 -8.15 -4.81 7.10
C CYS A 82 -7.05 -4.62 6.06
N GLY A 83 -5.81 -4.81 6.52
CA GLY A 83 -4.61 -4.79 5.69
C GLY A 83 -3.88 -6.13 5.71
N GLY A 84 -3.24 -6.46 4.60
CA GLY A 84 -2.53 -7.71 4.37
C GLY A 84 -1.38 -7.56 3.40
N SER A 85 -0.51 -8.57 3.34
CA SER A 85 0.54 -8.63 2.34
C SER A 85 0.97 -10.06 2.08
N LEU A 86 1.54 -10.30 0.90
CA LEU A 86 2.45 -11.43 0.74
C LEU A 86 3.70 -11.16 1.58
N ARG A 87 4.19 -12.18 2.26
CA ARG A 87 5.43 -12.08 3.05
C ARG A 87 6.62 -12.30 2.13
N GLU A 88 7.69 -11.55 2.34
CA GLU A 88 8.93 -11.73 1.60
C GLU A 88 9.58 -13.05 2.04
N GLU A 89 9.36 -14.09 1.24
CA GLU A 89 9.88 -15.43 1.51
C GLU A 89 11.27 -15.65 0.92
N ARG A 90 11.76 -14.75 0.05
CA ARG A 90 13.08 -14.85 -0.56
C ARG A 90 14.11 -14.29 0.41
N LEU A 91 14.82 -15.18 1.09
CA LEU A 91 15.80 -14.85 2.12
C LEU A 91 16.77 -13.71 1.73
N PRO A 92 17.41 -13.69 0.54
CA PRO A 92 18.33 -12.61 0.19
C PRO A 92 17.68 -11.21 0.14
N PHE A 93 16.41 -11.13 -0.27
CA PHE A 93 15.66 -9.87 -0.32
C PHE A 93 15.31 -9.40 1.09
N LEU A 94 14.87 -10.34 1.94
CA LEU A 94 14.51 -10.07 3.33
C LEU A 94 15.73 -9.61 4.14
N GLU A 95 16.86 -10.33 4.05
CA GLU A 95 18.11 -9.99 4.72
C GLU A 95 18.62 -8.62 4.28
N SER A 96 18.63 -8.34 2.98
CA SER A 96 19.03 -7.04 2.44
C SER A 96 18.17 -5.89 2.99
N ARG A 97 16.85 -6.11 3.10
CA ARG A 97 15.95 -5.09 3.66
C ARG A 97 16.12 -4.92 5.17
N LEU A 98 16.28 -6.01 5.92
CA LEU A 98 16.57 -5.97 7.36
C LEU A 98 17.89 -5.26 7.65
N GLN A 99 18.95 -5.52 6.87
CA GLN A 99 20.24 -4.84 6.98
C GLN A 99 20.09 -3.33 6.75
N ARG A 100 19.40 -2.91 5.68
CA ARG A 100 19.16 -1.48 5.39
C ARG A 100 18.40 -0.76 6.51
N LEU A 101 17.52 -1.46 7.21
CA LEU A 101 16.72 -0.91 8.30
C LEU A 101 17.39 -1.05 9.68
N GLY A 102 18.58 -1.65 9.76
CA GLY A 102 19.27 -1.89 11.03
C GLY A 102 18.55 -2.91 11.93
N LEU A 103 17.76 -3.82 11.34
CA LEU A 103 16.93 -4.80 12.05
C LEU A 103 17.50 -6.22 12.01
N ALA A 104 18.61 -6.46 11.30
CA ALA A 104 19.13 -7.81 11.08
C ALA A 104 19.31 -8.61 12.38
N ASP A 105 19.93 -8.03 13.41
CA ASP A 105 20.21 -8.73 14.67
C ASP A 105 18.95 -9.10 15.45
N ALA A 106 17.86 -8.35 15.28
CA ALA A 106 16.60 -8.58 15.99
C ALA A 106 15.75 -9.73 15.41
N TYR A 107 16.00 -10.11 14.15
CA TYR A 107 15.20 -11.08 13.40
C TYR A 107 16.05 -12.26 12.90
N GLN A 108 16.95 -12.78 13.74
CA GLN A 108 17.83 -13.91 13.42
C GLN A 108 17.17 -15.30 13.59
N TRP A 109 15.99 -15.36 14.21
CA TRP A 109 15.24 -16.60 14.43
C TRP A 109 14.66 -17.15 13.12
#